data_AF-A0A3C0QDF9-F1
#
_entry.id   AF-A0A3C0QDF9-F1
#
_cell.length_a   1.000
_cell.length_b   1.000
_cell.length_c   1.000
_cell.angle_alpha   90.00
_cell.angle_beta   90.00
_cell.angle_gamma   90.00
#
_symmetry.space_group_name_H-M   'P 1'
#
loop_
_entity.id
_entity.type
_entity.pdbx_description
1 polymer ?
#
loop_
_entity_poly.entity_id
_entity_poly.type
_entity_poly.pdbx_seq_one_letter_code
_entity_poly.pdbx_strand_id
1 'polypeptide(L)'
;PIVYVANLVTQPKETEGMNILAHVDWVAGVLGTVPDYLMANQAPIPEEFLNRYSKIGAEPLYLSNEEEKYLESLGTTVIYGDFVTIKNGAYLRHNAQSLSEAIIRLARENREIKD
;
A
#
# COMPACT_ATOMS: atom_id res chain seq x y z
N PRO A 1 -16.63 -3.31 -2.96
CA PRO A 1 -15.33 -3.34 -3.66
C PRO A 1 -14.30 -4.07 -2.79
N ILE A 2 -13.29 -4.68 -3.42
CA ILE A 2 -12.12 -5.26 -2.77
C ILE A 2 -11.05 -4.17 -2.70
N VAL A 3 -10.53 -3.92 -1.49
CA VAL A 3 -9.49 -2.92 -1.24
C VAL A 3 -8.26 -3.64 -0.71
N TYR A 4 -7.13 -3.47 -1.39
CA TYR A 4 -5.83 -3.94 -0.92
C TYR A 4 -5.05 -2.78 -0.32
N VAL A 5 -4.55 -2.93 0.91
CA VAL A 5 -3.68 -1.94 1.56
C VAL A 5 -2.24 -2.43 1.43
N ALA A 6 -1.43 -1.70 0.68
CA ALA A 6 -0.02 -2.08 0.50
C ALA A 6 0.76 -1.99 1.80
N ASN A 7 1.70 -2.92 1.94
CA ASN A 7 2.75 -2.85 2.94
C ASN A 7 3.58 -1.58 2.77
N LEU A 8 4.14 -1.07 3.87
CA LEU A 8 5.05 0.09 3.85
C LEU A 8 6.47 -0.29 3.42
N VAL A 9 6.88 -1.51 3.74
CA VAL A 9 8.20 -2.09 3.47
C VAL A 9 8.05 -3.56 3.14
N THR A 10 9.01 -4.16 2.45
CA THR A 10 9.09 -5.62 2.30
C THR A 10 9.34 -6.29 3.66
N GLN A 11 8.95 -7.55 3.76
CA GLN A 11 9.11 -8.37 4.95
C GLN A 11 10.20 -9.43 4.71
N PRO A 12 11.24 -9.49 5.56
CA PRO A 12 12.32 -10.46 5.39
C PRO A 12 11.77 -11.88 5.34
N LYS A 13 12.26 -12.68 4.39
CA LYS A 13 11.81 -14.07 4.10
C LYS A 13 10.36 -14.24 3.64
N GLU A 14 9.59 -13.16 3.50
CA GLU A 14 8.20 -13.21 3.02
C GLU A 14 8.06 -12.52 1.66
N THR A 15 8.51 -11.26 1.57
CA THR A 15 8.31 -10.41 0.37
C THR A 15 9.59 -9.72 -0.10
N GLU A 16 10.75 -10.30 0.21
CA GLU A 16 12.05 -9.82 -0.28
C GLU A 16 12.07 -9.69 -1.81
N GLY A 17 12.53 -8.54 -2.30
CA GLY A 17 12.61 -8.24 -3.73
C GLY A 17 11.27 -7.98 -4.43
N MET A 18 10.14 -8.05 -3.71
CA MET A 18 8.83 -7.76 -4.29
C MET A 18 8.57 -6.25 -4.28
N ASN A 19 8.18 -5.68 -5.42
CA ASN A 19 7.53 -4.36 -5.50
C ASN A 19 6.03 -4.50 -5.22
N ILE A 20 5.28 -3.38 -5.21
CA ILE A 20 3.83 -3.41 -4.96
C ILE A 20 3.07 -4.23 -6.01
N LEU A 21 3.48 -4.16 -7.30
CA LEU A 21 2.87 -4.99 -8.35
C LEU A 21 2.97 -6.48 -8.05
N ALA A 22 4.15 -6.96 -7.67
CA ALA A 22 4.35 -8.37 -7.32
C ALA A 22 3.45 -8.80 -6.14
N HIS A 23 3.19 -7.91 -5.18
CA HIS A 23 2.23 -8.19 -4.11
C HIS A 23 0.80 -8.29 -4.65
N VAL A 24 0.39 -7.35 -5.51
CA VAL A 24 -0.94 -7.35 -6.13
C VAL A 24 -1.14 -8.60 -6.98
N ASP A 25 -0.15 -8.99 -7.80
CA ASP A 25 -0.18 -10.19 -8.63
C ASP A 25 -0.35 -11.45 -7.78
N TRP A 26 0.38 -11.55 -6.66
CA TRP A 26 0.26 -12.69 -5.76
C TRP A 26 -1.14 -12.78 -5.14
N VAL A 27 -1.67 -11.65 -4.64
CA VAL A 27 -3.03 -11.59 -4.07
C VAL A 27 -4.09 -11.89 -5.14
N ALA A 28 -3.96 -11.32 -6.32
CA ALA A 28 -4.88 -11.53 -7.43
C ALA A 28 -4.88 -12.98 -7.92
N GLY A 29 -3.71 -13.64 -7.91
CA GLY A 29 -3.59 -15.07 -8.21
C GLY A 29 -4.37 -15.97 -7.25
N VAL A 30 -4.51 -15.56 -5.98
CA VAL A 30 -5.33 -16.27 -4.98
C VAL A 30 -6.81 -15.89 -5.09
N LEU A 31 -7.13 -14.61 -5.32
CA LEU A 31 -8.50 -14.12 -5.39
C LEU A 31 -9.20 -14.45 -6.73
N GLY A 32 -8.44 -14.70 -7.79
CA GLY A 32 -8.95 -14.84 -9.16
C GLY A 32 -9.36 -13.52 -9.82
N THR A 33 -9.10 -12.39 -9.17
CA THR A 33 -9.38 -11.04 -9.67
C THR A 33 -8.39 -10.05 -9.05
N VAL A 34 -8.10 -8.96 -9.77
CA VAL A 34 -7.37 -7.83 -9.19
C VAL A 34 -8.26 -7.06 -8.21
N PRO A 35 -7.70 -6.45 -7.14
CA PRO A 35 -8.44 -5.55 -6.26
C PRO A 35 -8.99 -4.33 -7.01
N ASP A 36 -10.21 -3.88 -6.67
CA ASP A 36 -10.79 -2.66 -7.25
C ASP A 36 -10.00 -1.41 -6.84
N TYR A 37 -9.43 -1.42 -5.63
CA TYR A 37 -8.65 -0.32 -5.08
C TYR A 37 -7.35 -0.80 -4.44
N LEU A 38 -6.31 -0.02 -4.60
CA LEU A 38 -5.04 -0.16 -3.90
C LEU A 38 -4.77 1.09 -3.06
N MET A 39 -4.56 0.95 -1.75
CA MET A 39 -4.12 2.04 -0.89
C MET A 39 -2.60 1.98 -0.71
N ALA A 40 -1.89 3.03 -1.12
CA ALA A 40 -0.44 3.11 -1.07
C ALA A 40 0.03 4.35 -0.29
N ASN A 41 1.08 4.19 0.51
CA ASN A 41 1.70 5.32 1.19
C ASN A 41 2.50 6.16 0.20
N GLN A 42 2.30 7.48 0.21
CA GLN A 42 3.12 8.43 -0.56
C GLN A 42 4.06 9.27 0.31
N ALA A 43 3.83 9.29 1.63
CA ALA A 43 4.65 10.08 2.54
C ALA A 43 6.09 9.53 2.60
N PRO A 44 7.10 10.41 2.60
CA PRO A 44 8.48 10.00 2.70
C PRO A 44 8.75 9.34 4.06
N ILE A 45 9.41 8.19 4.04
CA ILE A 45 9.92 7.55 5.25
C ILE A 45 11.28 8.20 5.59
N PRO A 46 11.51 8.65 6.84
CA PRO A 46 12.78 9.28 7.20
C PRO A 46 13.98 8.35 7.01
N GLU A 47 15.10 8.90 6.55
CA GLU A 47 16.29 8.15 6.14
C GLU A 47 16.84 7.23 7.24
N GLU A 48 16.77 7.63 8.51
CA GLU A 48 17.19 6.80 9.64
C GLU A 48 16.41 5.48 9.72
N PHE A 49 15.13 5.49 9.33
CA PHE A 49 14.29 4.30 9.30
C PHE A 49 14.62 3.45 8.07
N LEU A 50 14.80 4.07 6.90
CA LEU A 50 15.23 3.35 5.69
C LEU A 50 16.52 2.58 5.94
N ASN A 51 17.53 3.24 6.53
CA ASN A 51 18.82 2.63 6.86
C ASN A 51 18.72 1.52 7.91
N ARG A 52 17.75 1.59 8.84
CA ARG A 52 17.56 0.52 9.83
C ARG A 52 16.84 -0.68 9.24
N TYR A 53 15.84 -0.46 8.40
CA TYR A 53 15.06 -1.52 7.77
C TYR A 53 15.86 -2.23 6.66
N SER A 54 16.66 -1.52 5.87
CA SER A 54 17.52 -2.14 4.84
C SER A 54 18.56 -3.10 5.44
N LYS A 55 19.09 -2.81 6.64
CA LYS A 55 20.02 -3.71 7.37
C LYS A 55 19.42 -5.07 7.71
N ILE A 56 18.09 -5.19 7.73
CA ILE A 56 17.39 -6.46 7.95
C ILE A 56 16.74 -7.00 6.67
N GLY A 57 17.05 -6.43 5.50
CA GLY A 57 16.50 -6.84 4.20
C GLY A 57 15.10 -6.31 3.90
N ALA A 58 14.64 -5.28 4.63
CA ALA A 58 13.34 -4.64 4.42
C ALA A 58 13.50 -3.32 3.66
N GLU A 59 12.92 -3.26 2.46
CA GLU A 59 13.00 -2.12 1.54
C GLU A 59 11.67 -1.38 1.48
N PRO A 60 11.65 -0.04 1.37
CA PRO A 60 10.41 0.73 1.28
C PRO A 60 9.64 0.42 -0.01
N LEU A 61 8.31 0.43 0.11
CA LEU A 61 7.41 0.17 -1.01
C LEU A 61 6.71 1.47 -1.42
N TYR A 62 7.00 1.88 -2.65
CA TYR A 62 6.34 2.99 -3.34
C TYR A 62 5.99 2.54 -4.76
N LEU A 63 4.96 3.15 -5.34
CA LEU A 63 4.65 2.98 -6.75
C LEU A 63 5.42 4.00 -7.59
N SER A 64 5.95 3.54 -8.70
CA SER A 64 6.32 4.41 -9.81
C SER A 64 5.09 4.76 -10.66
N ASN A 65 5.20 5.84 -11.42
CA ASN A 65 4.15 6.27 -12.36
C ASN A 65 3.79 5.19 -13.41
N GLU A 66 4.75 4.34 -13.77
CA GLU A 66 4.52 3.26 -14.75
C GLU A 66 3.73 2.11 -14.11
N GLU A 67 4.07 1.74 -12.87
CA GLU A 67 3.36 0.71 -12.11
C GLU A 67 1.92 1.13 -11.78
N GLU A 68 1.72 2.41 -11.41
CA GLU A 68 0.38 2.97 -11.18
C GLU A 68 -0.49 2.87 -12.44
N LYS A 69 0.00 3.35 -13.59
CA LYS A 69 -0.74 3.27 -14.87
C LYS A 69 -1.05 1.82 -15.26
N TYR A 70 -0.15 0.90 -14.98
CA TYR A 70 -0.38 -0.52 -15.22
C TYR A 70 -1.56 -1.03 -14.38
N LEU A 71 -1.59 -0.75 -13.08
CA LEU A 71 -2.71 -1.10 -12.20
C LEU A 71 -4.03 -0.47 -12.65
N GLU A 72 -4.02 0.80 -13.01
CA GLU A 72 -5.20 1.49 -13.54
C GLU A 72 -5.73 0.83 -14.82
N SER A 73 -4.82 0.38 -15.71
CA SER A 73 -5.21 -0.35 -16.92
C SER A 73 -5.85 -1.72 -16.65
N LEU A 74 -5.60 -2.30 -15.47
CA LEU A 74 -6.24 -3.53 -14.99
C LEU A 74 -7.56 -3.27 -14.26
N GLY A 75 -7.96 -2.00 -14.08
CA GLY A 75 -9.16 -1.60 -13.36
C GLY A 75 -8.96 -1.35 -11.87
N THR A 76 -7.72 -1.28 -11.38
CA THR A 76 -7.41 -0.93 -9.99
C THR A 76 -7.21 0.59 -9.86
N THR A 77 -8.02 1.24 -9.04
CA THR A 77 -7.81 2.66 -8.69
C THR A 77 -6.82 2.78 -7.53
N VAL A 78 -5.75 3.57 -7.70
CA VAL A 78 -4.79 3.82 -6.62
C VAL A 78 -5.26 4.99 -5.75
N ILE A 79 -5.23 4.79 -4.43
CA ILE A 79 -5.53 5.80 -3.42
C ILE A 79 -4.25 6.04 -2.62
N TYR A 80 -3.66 7.22 -2.83
CA TYR A 80 -2.52 7.66 -2.05
C TYR A 80 -2.92 8.32 -0.74
N GLY A 81 -2.05 8.19 0.26
CA GLY A 81 -2.19 8.96 1.49
C GLY A 81 -0.94 8.91 2.36
N ASP A 82 -0.96 9.74 3.40
CA ASP A 82 0.07 9.77 4.43
C ASP A 82 -0.22 8.66 5.43
N PHE A 83 0.04 7.45 4.98
CA PHE A 83 -0.34 6.24 5.70
C PHE A 83 0.78 5.69 6.57
N VAL A 84 1.91 6.38 6.72
CA VAL A 84 3.00 5.97 7.62
C VAL A 84 3.03 6.79 8.91
N THR A 85 3.33 6.12 10.01
CA THR A 85 3.65 6.76 11.29
C THR A 85 4.78 6.00 11.99
N ILE A 86 5.48 6.69 12.88
CA ILE A 86 6.53 6.11 13.71
C ILE A 86 5.93 5.79 15.08
N LYS A 87 5.79 4.50 15.40
CA LYS A 87 5.33 4.04 16.70
C LYS A 87 6.48 3.91 17.68
N ASN A 88 6.33 4.50 18.87
CA ASN A 88 7.29 4.46 19.98
C ASN A 88 8.71 4.92 19.57
N GLY A 89 8.83 5.81 18.58
CA GLY A 89 10.12 6.27 18.05
C GLY A 89 10.95 5.21 17.31
N ALA A 90 10.42 3.99 17.11
CA ALA A 90 11.25 2.85 16.71
C ALA A 90 10.68 1.99 15.58
N TYR A 91 9.39 2.08 15.26
CA TYR A 91 8.79 1.16 14.28
C TYR A 91 7.94 1.91 13.27
N LEU A 92 8.15 1.63 11.99
CA LEU A 92 7.22 2.02 10.93
C LEU A 92 5.93 1.22 11.09
N ARG A 93 4.81 1.93 11.13
CA ARG A 93 3.47 1.38 11.18
C ARG A 93 2.56 2.20 10.31
N HIS A 94 1.44 1.63 9.88
CA HIS A 94 0.44 2.45 9.25
C HIS A 94 -0.13 3.47 10.23
N ASN A 95 -0.35 4.70 9.76
CA ASN A 95 -1.13 5.69 10.48
C ASN A 95 -2.60 5.23 10.47
N ALA A 96 -3.02 4.62 11.57
CA ALA A 96 -4.36 4.04 11.69
C ALA A 96 -5.47 5.08 11.48
N GLN A 97 -5.26 6.32 11.91
CA GLN A 97 -6.26 7.37 11.72
C GLN A 97 -6.40 7.75 10.25
N SER A 98 -5.30 8.15 9.59
CA SER A 98 -5.32 8.53 8.18
C SER A 98 -5.80 7.41 7.27
N LEU A 99 -5.40 6.16 7.54
CA LEU A 99 -5.87 5.00 6.78
C LEU A 99 -7.38 4.75 7.00
N SER A 100 -7.87 4.85 8.24
CA SER A 100 -9.30 4.67 8.52
C SER A 100 -10.16 5.75 7.88
N GLU A 101 -9.70 7.00 7.89
CA GLU A 101 -10.37 8.11 7.20
C GLU A 101 -10.47 7.87 5.70
N ALA A 102 -9.39 7.40 5.06
CA ALA A 102 -9.39 7.03 3.64
C ALA A 102 -10.36 5.88 3.33
N ILE A 103 -10.37 4.83 4.15
CA ILE A 103 -11.30 3.69 3.99
C ILE A 103 -12.76 4.14 4.15
N ILE A 104 -13.07 4.94 5.17
CA ILE A 104 -14.44 5.42 5.40
C ILE A 104 -14.90 6.33 4.26
N ARG A 105 -14.03 7.22 3.78
CA ARG A 105 -14.32 8.09 2.64
C ARG A 105 -14.64 7.27 1.39
N LEU A 106 -13.78 6.31 1.06
CA LEU A 106 -13.98 5.39 -0.07
C LEU A 106 -15.31 4.63 0.05
N ALA A 107 -15.64 4.15 1.25
CA ALA A 107 -16.87 3.42 1.50
C ALA A 107 -18.13 4.28 1.32
N ARG A 108 -18.06 5.59 1.63
CA ARG A 108 -19.17 6.54 1.39
C ARG A 108 -19.35 6.83 -0.09
N GLU A 109 -18.27 7.17 -0.78
CA GLU A 109 -18.28 7.45 -2.23
C GLU A 109 -18.82 6.24 -3.02
N ASN A 110 -18.46 5.02 -2.62
CA ASN A 110 -18.97 3.79 -3.25
C ASN A 110 -20.45 3.48 -2.96
N ARG A 111 -21.03 4.04 -1.88
CA ARG A 111 -22.47 3.91 -1.62
C ARG A 111 -23.25 4.90 -2.49
N GLU A 112 -22.80 6.15 -2.53
CA GLU A 112 -23.45 7.22 -3.31
C GLU A 112 -23.49 6.93 -4.81
N ILE A 113 -22.49 6.23 -5.37
CA ILE A 113 -22.49 5.81 -6.79
C ILE A 113 -23.55 4.73 -7.08
N LYS A 114 -23.99 3.99 -6.06
CA LYS A 114 -24.93 2.87 -6.22
C LYS A 114 -26.40 3.26 -5.99
N ASP A 115 -26.64 4.43 -5.41
CA ASP A 115 -27.96 5.03 -5.22
C ASP A 115 -28.34 5.93 -6.41
#